data_AF-A0A1V6P7I8-F1
#
_entry.id   AF-A0A1V6P7I8-F1
#
_cell.length_a   1.000
_cell.length_b   1.000
_cell.length_c   1.000
_cell.angle_alpha   90.00
_cell.angle_beta   90.00
_cell.angle_gamma   90.00
#
_symmetry.space_group_name_H-M   'P 1'
#
loop_
_entity.id
_entity.type
_entity.pdbx_description
1 polymer ?
#
loop_
_entity_poly.entity_id
_entity_poly.type
_entity_poly.pdbx_seq_one_letter_code
_entity_poly.pdbx_strand_id
1 'polypeptide(L)'
;MRLRPRHGLATRLSILQYSKPINLHRSFSSSRTSNDLTAFTRRLFKLPSTPPTPTQNHNNLSTFLSYAEHISLPKASTVYVGVYYEYTVLRSLRRYALSLQRIGGRDDAGIDLVGTWHLPERERERAIRVLVQCKALKSKLGPNLVRELEGTFRQAPVGWRTDQTVGMLVSPREATKGVRDALARSSYPLFWMMVERDGTLRQALWNARVEELGLGPLAVEMRYGKVESQSGALTKEAALTWDGCDIPNMDQVDRNLLRFEDQWVASWGAKLADVDKDVLLDAVEKSFPDGHPEPGPDGIVSELHQTKVLHELQKH
;
A
#
# COMPACT_ATOMS: atom_id res chain seq x y z
N MET A 1 11.93 -12.41 -31.24
CA MET A 1 12.50 -11.07 -31.52
C MET A 1 13.28 -10.64 -30.28
N ARG A 2 14.57 -10.33 -30.42
CA ARG A 2 15.58 -10.34 -29.35
C ARG A 2 15.38 -9.20 -28.35
N LEU A 3 15.38 -9.52 -27.06
CA LEU A 3 15.56 -8.54 -25.97
C LEU A 3 16.99 -8.00 -26.02
N ARG A 4 17.15 -6.69 -26.17
CA ARG A 4 18.44 -6.00 -26.06
C ARG A 4 18.53 -5.31 -24.69
N PRO A 5 19.65 -5.45 -23.97
CA PRO A 5 19.98 -4.54 -22.87
C PRO A 5 20.54 -3.24 -23.47
N ARG A 6 19.98 -2.08 -23.09
CA ARG A 6 20.58 -0.78 -23.41
C ARG A 6 21.48 -0.34 -22.25
N HIS A 7 22.77 -0.25 -22.52
CA HIS A 7 23.71 0.50 -21.70
C HIS A 7 23.54 1.99 -22.01
N GLY A 8 23.18 2.77 -20.98
CA GLY A 8 23.16 4.23 -21.03
C GLY A 8 24.54 4.80 -20.71
N LEU A 9 25.01 5.69 -21.58
CA LEU A 9 26.22 6.49 -21.43
C LEU A 9 26.09 7.47 -20.26
N ALA A 10 27.21 7.64 -19.56
CA ALA A 10 27.39 8.51 -18.41
C ALA A 10 27.31 10.00 -18.77
N THR A 11 26.62 10.77 -17.94
CA THR A 11 26.80 12.22 -17.83
C THR A 11 26.95 12.59 -16.34
N ARG A 12 28.04 13.30 -16.04
CA ARG A 12 28.46 13.78 -14.71
C ARG A 12 27.60 14.97 -14.23
N LEU A 13 27.69 15.21 -12.91
CA LEU A 13 27.24 16.34 -12.06
C LEU A 13 26.01 15.93 -11.22
N SER A 14 25.97 16.03 -9.88
CA SER A 14 26.75 16.78 -8.89
C SER A 14 26.74 16.01 -7.55
N ILE A 15 27.79 16.20 -6.75
CA ILE A 15 28.01 15.55 -5.45
C ILE A 15 27.12 16.22 -4.40
N LEU A 16 26.11 15.49 -3.91
CA LEU A 16 25.54 15.71 -2.58
C LEU A 16 25.91 14.48 -1.74
N GLN A 17 26.76 14.68 -0.75
CA GLN A 17 27.19 13.66 0.21
C GLN A 17 25.96 13.17 0.99
N TYR A 18 25.40 12.05 0.57
CA TYR A 18 24.37 11.34 1.34
C TYR A 18 25.07 10.48 2.38
N SER A 19 24.92 10.85 3.64
CA SER A 19 25.39 10.08 4.80
C SER A 19 24.75 8.68 4.78
N LYS A 20 25.59 7.64 4.86
CA LYS A 20 25.18 6.23 4.90
C LYS A 20 24.11 5.99 5.99
N PRO A 21 22.95 5.39 5.69
CA PRO A 21 22.07 4.94 6.75
C PRO A 21 22.68 3.72 7.42
N ILE A 22 22.81 3.82 8.74
CA ILE A 22 23.25 2.75 9.63
C ILE A 22 22.23 1.60 9.54
N ASN A 23 22.73 0.39 9.24
CA ASN A 23 21.94 -0.85 9.25
C ASN A 23 21.49 -1.16 10.69
N LEU A 24 20.37 -0.60 11.10
CA LEU A 24 19.65 -1.04 12.29
C LEU A 24 18.72 -2.18 11.87
N HIS A 25 19.05 -3.38 12.35
CA HIS A 25 18.16 -4.53 12.36
C HIS A 25 16.82 -4.08 12.99
N ARG A 26 15.81 -3.82 12.16
CA ARG A 26 14.51 -3.30 12.62
C ARG A 26 13.74 -4.45 13.27
N SER A 27 13.96 -4.60 14.58
CA SER A 27 13.06 -5.36 15.45
C SER A 27 11.71 -4.65 15.48
N PHE A 28 10.69 -5.30 14.91
CA PHE A 28 9.31 -4.84 15.00
C PHE A 28 8.81 -5.12 16.42
N SER A 29 9.14 -4.20 17.33
CA SER A 29 8.44 -4.05 18.61
C SER A 29 6.94 -3.94 18.33
N SER A 30 6.12 -4.48 19.23
CA SER A 30 4.65 -4.57 19.18
C SER A 30 3.96 -3.20 19.25
N SER A 31 4.32 -2.28 18.36
CA SER A 31 3.73 -0.96 18.26
C SER A 31 2.29 -1.10 17.77
N ARG A 32 1.39 -0.48 18.53
CA ARG A 32 -0.06 -0.42 18.28
C ARG A 32 -0.35 -0.28 16.79
N THR A 33 -1.00 -1.28 16.20
CA THR A 33 -1.51 -1.23 14.83
C THR A 33 -2.76 -0.35 14.79
N SER A 34 -2.60 0.97 14.87
CA SER A 34 -3.59 1.98 14.47
C SER A 34 -3.08 3.34 14.94
N ASN A 35 -2.43 4.07 14.04
CA ASN A 35 -2.74 5.49 13.94
C ASN A 35 -3.80 5.56 12.85
N ASP A 36 -5.06 5.31 13.19
CA ASP A 36 -6.14 5.50 12.24
C ASP A 36 -6.16 6.98 11.83
N LEU A 37 -5.82 7.22 10.56
CA LEU A 37 -5.96 8.52 9.94
C LEU A 37 -7.36 9.06 10.19
N THR A 38 -7.47 10.33 10.58
CA THR A 38 -8.77 10.94 10.90
C THR A 38 -9.68 10.95 9.67
N ALA A 39 -11.00 11.06 9.88
CA ALA A 39 -11.95 11.17 8.77
C ALA A 39 -11.58 12.32 7.81
N PHE A 40 -11.13 13.45 8.38
CA PHE A 40 -10.63 14.59 7.63
C PHE A 40 -9.39 14.22 6.79
N THR A 41 -8.35 13.63 7.41
CA THR A 41 -7.12 13.21 6.69
C THR A 41 -7.47 12.29 5.50
N ARG A 42 -8.37 11.33 5.73
CA ARG A 42 -8.80 10.39 4.70
C ARG A 42 -9.51 11.11 3.56
N ARG A 43 -10.39 12.07 3.86
CA ARG A 43 -11.09 12.86 2.84
C ARG A 43 -10.13 13.73 2.04
N LEU A 44 -9.24 14.44 2.73
CA LEU A 44 -8.23 15.32 2.13
C LEU A 44 -7.37 14.59 1.09
N PHE A 45 -6.93 13.37 1.40
CA PHE A 45 -6.12 12.53 0.48
C PHE A 45 -6.96 11.55 -0.35
N LYS A 46 -8.28 11.76 -0.43
CA LYS A 46 -9.22 10.95 -1.23
C LYS A 46 -9.06 9.45 -0.97
N LEU A 47 -8.81 9.05 0.27
CA LEU A 47 -8.69 7.66 0.69
C LEU A 47 -10.08 7.00 0.77
N PRO A 48 -10.21 5.74 0.36
CA PRO A 48 -11.51 5.10 0.29
C PRO A 48 -12.00 4.78 1.71
N SER A 49 -13.31 4.83 1.96
CA SER A 49 -13.86 4.38 3.23
C SER A 49 -13.57 2.90 3.45
N THR A 50 -13.10 2.57 4.63
CA THR A 50 -12.75 1.19 4.98
C THR A 50 -14.01 0.31 5.00
N PRO A 51 -14.04 -0.85 4.30
CA PRO A 51 -15.16 -1.78 4.41
C PRO A 51 -15.28 -2.34 5.83
N PRO A 52 -16.47 -2.79 6.26
CA PRO A 52 -16.63 -3.39 7.57
C PRO A 52 -15.80 -4.68 7.70
N THR A 53 -15.23 -4.91 8.89
CA THR A 53 -14.52 -6.16 9.18
C THR A 53 -15.49 -7.34 9.15
N PRO A 54 -15.14 -8.47 8.52
CA PRO A 54 -16.05 -9.61 8.33
C PRO A 54 -16.36 -10.38 9.63
N THR A 55 -15.62 -10.11 10.71
CA THR A 55 -15.79 -10.76 12.01
C THR A 55 -15.51 -9.77 13.14
N GLN A 56 -16.20 -9.95 14.25
CA GLN A 56 -15.98 -9.18 15.49
C GLN A 56 -14.98 -9.87 16.42
N ASN A 57 -14.57 -11.10 16.13
CA ASN A 57 -13.75 -11.91 17.04
C ASN A 57 -12.26 -11.56 17.01
N HIS A 58 -11.78 -11.06 15.85
CA HIS A 58 -10.38 -10.71 15.67
C HIS A 58 -10.21 -9.69 14.54
N ASN A 59 -9.21 -8.83 14.70
CA ASN A 59 -8.86 -7.76 13.75
C ASN A 59 -7.36 -7.68 13.46
N ASN A 60 -6.53 -8.46 14.17
CA ASN A 60 -5.10 -8.55 13.96
C ASN A 60 -4.59 -9.96 14.31
N LEU A 61 -3.31 -10.23 14.06
CA LEU A 61 -2.72 -11.54 14.34
C LEU A 61 -2.84 -11.94 15.81
N SER A 62 -2.61 -11.00 16.74
CA SER A 62 -2.65 -11.29 18.18
C SER A 62 -4.05 -11.67 18.62
N THR A 63 -5.06 -10.89 18.25
CA THR A 63 -6.46 -11.17 18.61
C THR A 63 -6.96 -12.45 17.94
N PHE A 64 -6.51 -12.76 16.74
CA PHE A 64 -6.79 -14.04 16.09
C PHE A 64 -6.18 -15.24 16.82
N LEU A 65 -4.92 -15.14 17.26
CA LEU A 65 -4.27 -16.23 18.00
C LEU A 65 -4.99 -16.51 19.33
N SER A 66 -5.36 -15.47 20.08
CA SER A 66 -6.14 -15.61 21.31
C SER A 66 -7.52 -16.20 21.04
N TYR A 67 -8.21 -15.77 19.99
CA TYR A 67 -9.49 -16.34 19.56
C TYR A 67 -9.36 -17.83 19.21
N ALA A 68 -8.38 -18.18 18.38
CA ALA A 68 -8.13 -19.55 17.93
C ALA A 68 -7.82 -20.49 19.10
N GLU A 69 -7.06 -20.02 20.10
CA GLU A 69 -6.81 -20.76 21.34
C GLU A 69 -8.09 -20.96 22.15
N HIS A 70 -8.87 -19.89 22.37
CA HIS A 70 -10.12 -19.94 23.11
C HIS A 70 -11.12 -20.96 22.55
N ILE A 71 -11.26 -21.03 21.22
CA ILE A 71 -12.17 -22.00 20.57
C ILE A 71 -11.49 -23.34 20.25
N SER A 72 -10.24 -23.54 20.68
CA SER A 72 -9.44 -24.74 20.38
C SER A 72 -9.35 -25.06 18.87
N LEU A 73 -9.22 -24.04 18.02
CA LEU A 73 -9.13 -24.19 16.58
C LEU A 73 -7.85 -24.95 16.19
N PRO A 74 -7.94 -26.10 15.48
CA PRO A 74 -6.76 -26.86 15.12
C PRO A 74 -5.81 -26.08 14.21
N LYS A 75 -4.53 -26.00 14.60
CA LYS A 75 -3.50 -25.27 13.82
C LYS A 75 -3.27 -25.83 12.41
N ALA A 76 -3.64 -27.09 12.19
CA ALA A 76 -3.56 -27.75 10.88
C ALA A 76 -4.80 -27.48 10.00
N SER A 77 -5.86 -26.88 10.54
CA SER A 77 -7.07 -26.57 9.76
C SER A 77 -6.79 -25.53 8.68
N THR A 78 -7.53 -25.63 7.58
CA THR A 78 -7.43 -24.68 6.47
C THR A 78 -7.79 -23.26 6.90
N VAL A 79 -8.77 -23.13 7.80
CA VAL A 79 -9.17 -21.83 8.39
C VAL A 79 -8.02 -21.22 9.17
N TYR A 80 -7.39 -21.98 10.10
CA TYR A 80 -6.28 -21.45 10.88
C TYR A 80 -5.12 -21.02 9.98
N VAL A 81 -4.74 -21.88 9.04
CA VAL A 81 -3.63 -21.64 8.12
C VAL A 81 -3.89 -20.44 7.21
N GLY A 82 -5.12 -20.28 6.71
CA GLY A 82 -5.53 -19.15 5.87
C GLY A 82 -5.48 -17.84 6.62
N VAL A 83 -6.24 -17.73 7.72
CA VAL A 83 -6.37 -16.49 8.50
C VAL A 83 -5.01 -16.05 9.09
N TYR A 84 -4.22 -17.00 9.60
CA TYR A 84 -2.85 -16.70 10.07
C TYR A 84 -1.99 -16.08 8.95
N TYR A 85 -2.08 -16.66 7.74
CA TYR A 85 -1.30 -16.20 6.61
C TYR A 85 -1.77 -14.83 6.10
N GLU A 86 -3.08 -14.60 6.03
CA GLU A 86 -3.66 -13.29 5.70
C GLU A 86 -3.15 -12.19 6.64
N TYR A 87 -3.15 -12.42 7.95
CA TYR A 87 -2.60 -11.45 8.91
C TYR A 87 -1.08 -11.29 8.81
N THR A 88 -0.37 -12.35 8.45
CA THR A 88 1.07 -12.29 8.19
C THR A 88 1.36 -11.38 6.98
N VAL A 89 0.61 -11.56 5.88
CA VAL A 89 0.71 -10.72 4.67
C VAL A 89 0.35 -9.27 4.98
N LEU A 90 -0.79 -9.03 5.65
CA LEU A 90 -1.24 -7.70 6.08
C LEU A 90 -0.14 -6.97 6.84
N ARG A 91 0.47 -7.62 7.84
CA ARG A 91 1.55 -7.04 8.64
C ARG A 91 2.82 -6.82 7.82
N SER A 92 3.18 -7.77 6.96
CA SER A 92 4.45 -7.74 6.22
C SER A 92 4.47 -6.65 5.14
N LEU A 93 3.35 -6.46 4.45
CA LEU A 93 3.23 -5.48 3.36
C LEU A 93 3.21 -4.02 3.87
N ARG A 94 3.00 -3.77 5.17
CA ARG A 94 3.23 -2.44 5.78
C ARG A 94 4.65 -1.94 5.58
N ARG A 95 5.64 -2.83 5.40
CA ARG A 95 7.04 -2.43 5.14
C ARG A 95 7.22 -1.74 3.79
N TYR A 96 6.26 -1.89 2.88
CA TYR A 96 6.27 -1.33 1.54
C TYR A 96 5.16 -0.30 1.34
N ALA A 97 4.76 0.39 2.41
CA ALA A 97 3.70 1.42 2.40
C ALA A 97 2.31 0.94 1.92
N LEU A 98 1.98 -0.33 2.16
CA LEU A 98 0.61 -0.81 2.01
C LEU A 98 -0.16 -0.70 3.33
N SER A 99 -1.29 -0.01 3.29
CA SER A 99 -2.29 0.01 4.35
C SER A 99 -3.44 -0.91 3.94
N LEU A 100 -3.47 -2.10 4.52
CA LEU A 100 -4.41 -3.17 4.17
C LEU A 100 -5.31 -3.51 5.34
N GLN A 101 -6.55 -3.86 5.01
CA GLN A 101 -7.51 -4.44 5.92
C GLN A 101 -8.02 -5.78 5.40
N ARG A 102 -8.18 -6.72 6.33
CA ARG A 102 -8.78 -8.02 6.05
C ARG A 102 -10.29 -7.89 5.86
N ILE A 103 -10.77 -8.37 4.71
CA ILE A 103 -12.20 -8.55 4.41
C ILE A 103 -12.58 -10.01 4.14
N GLY A 104 -11.59 -10.91 4.10
CA GLY A 104 -11.77 -12.32 3.79
C GLY A 104 -12.75 -13.03 4.72
N GLY A 105 -13.63 -13.85 4.16
CA GLY A 105 -14.77 -14.43 4.86
C GLY A 105 -15.70 -15.18 3.93
N ARG A 106 -16.91 -15.47 4.41
CA ARG A 106 -17.94 -16.01 3.52
C ARG A 106 -18.35 -14.92 2.54
N ASP A 107 -18.44 -15.25 1.25
CA ASP A 107 -18.89 -14.36 0.17
C ASP A 107 -17.97 -13.16 -0.12
N ASP A 108 -16.67 -13.29 0.14
CA ASP A 108 -15.65 -12.25 -0.09
C ASP A 108 -15.21 -12.10 -1.55
N ALA A 109 -15.86 -12.80 -2.48
CA ALA A 109 -15.54 -12.81 -3.91
C ALA A 109 -14.08 -13.21 -4.23
N GLY A 110 -13.39 -13.90 -3.31
CA GLY A 110 -11.99 -14.26 -3.44
C GLY A 110 -11.01 -13.13 -3.08
N ILE A 111 -11.49 -12.05 -2.44
CA ILE A 111 -10.67 -10.93 -1.96
C ILE A 111 -10.46 -11.08 -0.46
N ASP A 112 -9.23 -11.41 -0.05
CA ASP A 112 -8.92 -11.61 1.36
C ASP A 112 -8.59 -10.28 2.06
N LEU A 113 -7.86 -9.38 1.39
CA LEU A 113 -7.52 -8.06 1.90
C LEU A 113 -7.82 -6.98 0.86
N VAL A 114 -8.13 -5.78 1.33
CA VAL A 114 -8.25 -4.57 0.51
C VAL A 114 -7.55 -3.42 1.17
N GLY A 115 -7.08 -2.46 0.39
CA GLY A 115 -6.44 -1.29 0.97
C GLY A 115 -5.86 -0.33 -0.04
N THR A 116 -4.89 0.45 0.42
CA THR A 116 -4.20 1.46 -0.36
C THR A 116 -2.70 1.26 -0.34
N TRP A 117 -2.04 1.59 -1.45
CA TRP A 117 -0.59 1.60 -1.58
C TRP A 117 -0.12 3.03 -1.79
N HIS A 118 0.68 3.52 -0.84
CA HIS A 118 1.18 4.88 -0.80
C HIS A 118 2.63 4.90 -1.27
N LEU A 119 2.82 5.17 -2.56
CA LEU A 119 4.16 5.22 -3.14
C LEU A 119 4.77 6.62 -2.98
N PRO A 120 6.10 6.73 -2.84
CA PRO A 120 6.78 8.02 -2.80
C PRO A 120 6.37 8.93 -3.95
N GLU A 121 6.34 10.23 -3.68
CA GLU A 121 5.97 11.30 -4.63
C GLU A 121 4.48 11.33 -5.00
N ARG A 122 3.75 10.24 -4.74
CA ARG A 122 2.31 10.11 -5.00
C ARG A 122 1.46 10.18 -3.72
N GLU A 123 2.06 10.36 -2.55
CA GLU A 123 1.32 10.30 -1.29
C GLU A 123 0.25 11.39 -1.16
N ARG A 124 0.45 12.54 -1.83
CA ARG A 124 -0.49 13.68 -1.81
C ARG A 124 -1.58 13.63 -2.87
N GLU A 125 -1.39 12.84 -3.94
CA GLU A 125 -2.32 12.80 -5.06
C GLU A 125 -3.47 11.82 -4.79
N ARG A 126 -3.17 10.53 -4.93
CA ARG A 126 -4.14 9.44 -4.75
C ARG A 126 -3.39 8.13 -4.57
N ALA A 127 -3.50 7.56 -3.38
CA ALA A 127 -2.98 6.22 -3.13
C ALA A 127 -3.66 5.17 -4.03
N ILE A 128 -2.87 4.25 -4.57
CA ILE A 128 -3.35 3.19 -5.46
C ILE A 128 -4.24 2.24 -4.66
N ARG A 129 -5.38 1.85 -5.23
CA ARG A 129 -6.27 0.85 -4.62
C ARG A 129 -5.70 -0.52 -4.82
N VAL A 130 -5.73 -1.37 -3.79
CA VAL A 130 -5.21 -2.74 -3.87
C VAL A 130 -6.28 -3.73 -3.45
N LEU A 131 -6.45 -4.76 -4.26
CA LEU A 131 -7.22 -5.97 -3.96
C LEU A 131 -6.23 -7.12 -3.79
N VAL A 132 -6.24 -7.78 -2.64
CA VAL A 132 -5.25 -8.82 -2.32
C VAL A 132 -5.96 -10.15 -2.11
N GLN A 133 -5.48 -11.16 -2.84
CA GLN A 133 -5.81 -12.55 -2.61
C GLN A 133 -4.62 -13.28 -1.97
N CYS A 134 -4.84 -13.95 -0.85
CA CYS A 134 -3.86 -14.69 -0.09
C CYS A 134 -4.04 -16.21 -0.31
N LYS A 135 -3.00 -16.89 -0.82
CA LYS A 135 -3.09 -18.33 -1.10
C LYS A 135 -1.98 -19.13 -0.41
N ALA A 136 -2.30 -19.70 0.76
CA ALA A 136 -1.39 -20.45 1.62
C ALA A 136 -1.35 -21.98 1.37
N LEU A 137 -1.39 -22.43 0.11
CA LEU A 137 -1.42 -23.85 -0.23
C LEU A 137 -0.06 -24.54 -0.12
N LYS A 138 -0.08 -25.86 0.14
CA LYS A 138 1.13 -26.69 0.13
C LYS A 138 1.59 -27.02 -1.30
N SER A 139 0.69 -27.07 -2.27
CA SER A 139 0.99 -27.38 -3.68
C SER A 139 1.52 -26.16 -4.44
N LYS A 140 2.08 -26.42 -5.63
CA LYS A 140 2.42 -25.36 -6.59
C LYS A 140 1.14 -24.66 -7.07
N LEU A 141 1.25 -23.37 -7.31
CA LEU A 141 0.14 -22.55 -7.76
C LEU A 141 0.12 -22.41 -9.29
N GLY A 142 -1.07 -22.56 -9.86
CA GLY A 142 -1.32 -22.57 -11.29
C GLY A 142 -1.82 -21.24 -11.85
N PRO A 143 -1.84 -21.09 -13.19
CA PRO A 143 -2.34 -19.89 -13.87
C PRO A 143 -3.84 -19.63 -13.67
N ASN A 144 -4.61 -20.61 -13.20
CA ASN A 144 -6.03 -20.44 -12.88
C ASN A 144 -6.26 -19.35 -11.83
N LEU A 145 -5.33 -19.19 -10.87
CA LEU A 145 -5.47 -18.17 -9.83
C LEU A 145 -5.30 -16.74 -10.36
N VAL A 146 -4.55 -16.56 -11.45
CA VAL A 146 -4.45 -15.24 -12.10
C VAL A 146 -5.82 -14.85 -12.66
N ARG A 147 -6.54 -15.79 -13.30
CA ARG A 147 -7.89 -15.57 -13.82
C ARG A 147 -8.93 -15.37 -12.71
N GLU A 148 -8.76 -16.09 -11.60
CA GLU A 148 -9.57 -15.90 -10.39
C GLU A 148 -9.39 -14.47 -9.85
N LEU A 149 -8.14 -14.01 -9.75
CA LEU A 149 -7.81 -12.64 -9.34
C LEU A 149 -8.37 -11.59 -10.32
N GLU A 150 -8.34 -11.82 -11.63
CA GLU A 150 -8.98 -10.92 -12.61
C GLU A 150 -10.48 -10.74 -12.33
N GLY A 151 -11.15 -11.82 -11.88
CA GLY A 151 -12.56 -11.81 -11.50
C GLY A 151 -12.88 -10.91 -10.30
N THR A 152 -11.89 -10.55 -9.47
CA THR A 152 -12.10 -9.73 -8.28
C THR A 152 -12.33 -8.26 -8.61
N PHE A 153 -11.81 -7.76 -9.73
CA PHE A 153 -11.94 -6.35 -10.11
C PHE A 153 -13.40 -5.91 -10.26
N ARG A 154 -14.25 -6.78 -10.82
CA ARG A 154 -15.69 -6.53 -10.95
C ARG A 154 -16.39 -6.55 -9.59
N GLN A 155 -15.93 -7.41 -8.69
CA GLN A 155 -16.51 -7.63 -7.37
C GLN A 155 -15.90 -6.73 -6.29
N ALA A 156 -14.93 -5.88 -6.64
CA ALA A 156 -14.25 -5.00 -5.71
C ALA A 156 -15.24 -4.14 -4.90
N PRO A 157 -15.00 -3.88 -3.61
CA PRO A 157 -15.87 -3.03 -2.81
C PRO A 157 -16.03 -1.61 -3.37
N VAL A 158 -17.09 -0.91 -2.93
CA VAL A 158 -17.28 0.51 -3.25
C VAL A 158 -16.04 1.31 -2.81
N GLY A 159 -15.52 2.17 -3.68
CA GLY A 159 -14.28 2.92 -3.46
C GLY A 159 -12.99 2.25 -4.01
N TRP A 160 -13.07 0.96 -4.39
CA TRP A 160 -11.97 0.21 -5.04
C TRP A 160 -12.22 -0.11 -6.52
N ARG A 161 -13.43 0.11 -7.03
CA ARG A 161 -13.73 0.03 -8.48
C ARG A 161 -13.25 1.29 -9.17
N THR A 162 -11.95 1.38 -9.45
CA THR A 162 -11.31 2.53 -10.08
C THR A 162 -10.33 2.08 -11.15
N ASP A 163 -9.92 3.02 -11.99
CA ASP A 163 -8.81 2.85 -12.94
C ASP A 163 -7.44 2.73 -12.23
N GLN A 164 -7.31 3.33 -11.04
CA GLN A 164 -6.12 3.25 -10.18
C GLN A 164 -6.20 2.07 -9.19
N THR A 165 -6.53 0.88 -9.68
CA THR A 165 -6.66 -0.33 -8.86
C THR A 165 -5.71 -1.42 -9.33
N VAL A 166 -5.01 -2.07 -8.40
CA VAL A 166 -4.11 -3.20 -8.63
C VAL A 166 -4.66 -4.45 -7.96
N GLY A 167 -4.59 -5.58 -8.65
CA GLY A 167 -4.84 -6.90 -8.08
C GLY A 167 -3.52 -7.54 -7.66
N MET A 168 -3.45 -8.14 -6.47
CA MET A 168 -2.25 -8.76 -5.94
C MET A 168 -2.54 -10.17 -5.44
N LEU A 169 -1.83 -11.16 -5.98
CA LEU A 169 -1.82 -12.51 -5.42
C LEU A 169 -0.58 -12.70 -4.56
N VAL A 170 -0.79 -13.04 -3.29
CA VAL A 170 0.29 -13.27 -2.32
C VAL A 170 0.29 -14.72 -1.86
N SER A 171 1.44 -15.40 -1.95
CA SER A 171 1.57 -16.82 -1.61
C SER A 171 2.95 -17.14 -1.03
N PRO A 172 3.12 -18.17 -0.18
CA PRO A 172 4.45 -18.64 0.23
C PRO A 172 5.14 -19.46 -0.86
N ARG A 173 4.65 -19.43 -2.10
CA ARG A 173 5.16 -20.19 -3.24
C ARG A 173 5.62 -19.27 -4.34
N GLU A 174 6.72 -19.65 -4.97
CA GLU A 174 7.25 -18.96 -6.14
C GLU A 174 6.27 -19.05 -7.32
N ALA A 175 6.22 -18.00 -8.14
CA ALA A 175 5.46 -18.03 -9.39
C ALA A 175 5.98 -19.14 -10.30
N THR A 176 5.08 -19.97 -10.82
CA THR A 176 5.44 -20.93 -11.87
C THR A 176 5.56 -20.22 -13.22
N LYS A 177 6.16 -20.88 -14.22
CA LYS A 177 6.18 -20.35 -15.60
C LYS A 177 4.76 -20.04 -16.09
N GLY A 178 3.80 -20.93 -15.84
CA GLY A 178 2.41 -20.72 -16.22
C GLY A 178 1.78 -19.48 -15.57
N VAL A 179 2.08 -19.23 -14.29
CA VAL A 179 1.66 -18.01 -13.58
C VAL A 179 2.28 -16.77 -14.22
N ARG A 180 3.59 -16.76 -14.48
CA ARG A 180 4.27 -15.64 -15.14
C ARG A 180 3.67 -15.34 -16.52
N ASP A 181 3.46 -16.38 -17.31
CA ASP A 181 2.87 -16.27 -18.64
C ASP A 181 1.41 -15.76 -18.59
N ALA A 182 0.64 -16.16 -17.57
CA ALA A 182 -0.72 -15.66 -17.37
C ALA A 182 -0.74 -14.19 -16.91
N LEU A 183 0.12 -13.82 -15.95
CA LEU A 183 0.29 -12.45 -15.47
C LEU A 183 0.61 -11.50 -16.64
N ALA A 184 1.59 -11.87 -17.47
CA ALA A 184 2.04 -11.08 -18.61
C ALA A 184 0.96 -10.88 -19.69
N ARG A 185 0.01 -11.82 -19.84
CA ARG A 185 -1.09 -11.71 -20.82
C ARG A 185 -2.32 -10.99 -20.29
N SER A 186 -2.43 -10.79 -18.98
CA SER A 186 -3.60 -10.16 -18.39
C SER A 186 -3.76 -8.73 -18.87
N SER A 187 -5.00 -8.33 -19.14
CA SER A 187 -5.35 -6.92 -19.38
C SER A 187 -5.49 -6.12 -18.08
N TYR A 188 -5.49 -6.78 -16.92
CA TYR A 188 -5.59 -6.13 -15.62
C TYR A 188 -4.18 -5.84 -15.05
N PRO A 189 -4.03 -4.78 -14.25
CA PRO A 189 -2.80 -4.49 -13.51
C PRO A 189 -2.63 -5.46 -12.35
N LEU A 190 -1.75 -6.45 -12.52
CA LEU A 190 -1.61 -7.56 -11.58
C LEU A 190 -0.20 -7.71 -11.01
N PHE A 191 -0.15 -8.05 -9.73
CA PHE A 191 1.06 -8.43 -8.99
C PHE A 191 1.01 -9.90 -8.54
N TRP A 192 2.19 -10.48 -8.48
CA TRP A 192 2.48 -11.70 -7.75
C TRP A 192 3.55 -11.41 -6.69
N MET A 193 3.30 -11.81 -5.45
CA MET A 193 4.30 -11.73 -4.38
C MET A 193 4.48 -13.08 -3.70
N MET A 194 5.73 -13.53 -3.58
CA MET A 194 6.11 -14.64 -2.73
C MET A 194 6.47 -14.12 -1.34
N VAL A 195 5.55 -14.24 -0.40
CA VAL A 195 5.78 -13.87 1.01
C VAL A 195 5.77 -15.15 1.84
N GLU A 196 6.87 -15.44 2.53
CA GLU A 196 6.98 -16.61 3.39
C GLU A 196 6.09 -16.48 4.64
N ARG A 197 5.92 -17.60 5.36
CA ARG A 197 5.04 -17.65 6.55
C ARG A 197 5.56 -16.85 7.73
N ASP A 198 6.83 -16.46 7.71
CA ASP A 198 7.45 -15.54 8.65
C ASP A 198 7.26 -14.06 8.24
N GLY A 199 6.74 -13.82 7.03
CA GLY A 199 6.55 -12.50 6.46
C GLY A 199 7.70 -12.01 5.57
N THR A 200 8.71 -12.83 5.30
CA THR A 200 9.84 -12.46 4.44
C THR A 200 9.41 -12.42 2.97
N LEU A 201 9.67 -11.32 2.26
CA LEU A 201 9.41 -11.22 0.82
C LEU A 201 10.56 -11.89 0.06
N ARG A 202 10.25 -12.83 -0.84
CA ARG A 202 11.27 -13.59 -1.62
C ARG A 202 11.23 -13.30 -3.11
N GLN A 203 10.08 -12.88 -3.62
CA GLN A 203 9.87 -12.56 -5.03
C GLN A 203 8.70 -11.58 -5.16
N ALA A 204 8.83 -10.60 -6.04
CA ALA A 204 7.73 -9.78 -6.50
C ALA A 204 7.81 -9.70 -8.04
N LEU A 205 6.66 -9.81 -8.70
CA LEU A 205 6.52 -9.73 -10.15
C LEU A 205 5.24 -8.96 -10.46
N TRP A 206 5.23 -8.23 -11.56
CA TRP A 206 4.05 -7.55 -12.08
C TRP A 206 4.05 -7.58 -13.62
N ASN A 207 2.93 -7.22 -14.22
CA ASN A 207 2.81 -7.06 -15.67
C ASN A 207 2.90 -5.60 -16.12
N ALA A 208 3.02 -5.36 -17.42
CA ALA A 208 3.13 -4.01 -17.99
C ALA A 208 1.94 -3.08 -17.62
N ARG A 209 0.76 -3.64 -17.36
CA ARG A 209 -0.43 -2.88 -16.95
C ARG A 209 -0.24 -2.17 -15.61
N VAL A 210 0.60 -2.70 -14.73
CA VAL A 210 0.99 -2.03 -13.49
C VAL A 210 1.83 -0.80 -13.78
N GLU A 211 2.78 -0.89 -14.71
CA GLU A 211 3.65 0.24 -15.07
C GLU A 211 2.84 1.38 -15.69
N GLU A 212 1.81 1.05 -16.47
CA GLU A 212 0.85 2.00 -17.06
C GLU A 212 0.06 2.79 -16.00
N LEU A 213 -0.04 2.31 -14.75
CA LEU A 213 -0.63 3.05 -13.62
C LEU A 213 0.34 4.05 -12.97
N GLY A 214 1.52 4.24 -13.56
CA GLY A 214 2.57 5.11 -13.05
C GLY A 214 3.49 4.45 -12.04
N LEU A 215 3.57 3.10 -12.01
CA LEU A 215 4.49 2.35 -11.15
C LEU A 215 5.80 1.98 -11.86
N GLY A 216 6.16 2.70 -12.94
CA GLY A 216 7.44 2.51 -13.65
C GLY A 216 8.69 2.60 -12.77
N PRO A 217 8.76 3.52 -11.77
CA PRO A 217 9.86 3.60 -10.79
C PRO A 217 10.02 2.37 -9.87
N LEU A 218 9.02 1.50 -9.81
CA LEU A 218 9.05 0.35 -8.91
C LEU A 218 10.06 -0.69 -9.40
N ALA A 219 10.93 -1.15 -8.51
CA ALA A 219 11.91 -2.19 -8.80
C ALA A 219 12.04 -3.22 -7.66
N VAL A 220 12.62 -4.38 -7.96
CA VAL A 220 12.94 -5.43 -6.99
C VAL A 220 14.45 -5.54 -6.84
N GLU A 221 14.93 -5.44 -5.60
CA GLU A 221 16.32 -5.66 -5.25
C GLU A 221 16.48 -6.89 -4.35
N MET A 222 17.59 -7.62 -4.51
CA MET A 222 17.93 -8.73 -3.62
C MET A 222 18.87 -8.26 -2.52
N ARG A 223 18.44 -8.42 -1.27
CA ARG A 223 19.22 -8.13 -0.06
C ARG A 223 19.74 -9.43 0.55
N TYR A 224 20.99 -9.39 1.01
CA TYR A 224 21.66 -10.53 1.64
C TYR A 224 22.00 -10.16 3.09
N GLY A 225 21.34 -10.83 4.04
CA GLY A 225 21.66 -10.73 5.47
C GLY A 225 22.53 -11.90 5.92
N LYS A 226 23.48 -11.65 6.82
CA LYS A 226 24.07 -12.71 7.64
C LYS A 226 23.22 -12.84 8.89
N VAL A 227 22.67 -14.02 9.15
CA VAL A 227 22.06 -14.31 10.46
C VAL A 227 23.18 -14.73 11.41
N GLU A 228 23.27 -14.11 12.58
CA GLU A 228 24.09 -14.58 13.71
C GLU A 228 23.44 -15.83 14.34
N SER A 229 23.26 -16.87 13.54
CA SER A 229 22.97 -18.21 14.01
C SER A 229 24.14 -19.09 13.61
N GLN A 230 24.51 -20.04 14.46
CA GLN A 230 25.67 -20.94 14.33
C GLN A 230 25.72 -21.74 13.01
N SER A 231 24.72 -21.61 12.13
CA SER A 231 24.58 -22.27 10.83
C SER A 231 24.99 -21.44 9.61
N GLY A 232 25.39 -20.16 9.74
CA GLY A 232 25.99 -19.39 8.64
C GLY A 232 25.13 -19.20 7.38
N ALA A 233 23.81 -19.47 7.46
CA ALA A 233 22.91 -19.37 6.33
C ALA A 233 22.67 -17.89 5.95
N LEU A 234 23.02 -17.52 4.72
CA LEU A 234 22.70 -16.22 4.14
C LEU A 234 21.19 -16.12 3.93
N THR A 235 20.53 -15.12 4.52
CA THR A 235 19.12 -14.83 4.24
C THR A 235 19.04 -13.97 2.98
N LYS A 236 18.45 -14.51 1.92
CA LYS A 236 18.20 -13.81 0.65
C LYS A 236 16.78 -13.24 0.64
N GLU A 237 16.61 -11.96 0.94
CA GLU A 237 15.30 -11.27 0.92
C GLU A 237 15.16 -10.44 -0.37
N ALA A 238 13.97 -10.42 -0.97
CA ALA A 238 13.63 -9.46 -2.00
C ALA A 238 13.02 -8.22 -1.33
N ALA A 239 13.39 -7.03 -1.79
CA ALA A 239 12.83 -5.77 -1.34
C ALA A 239 12.28 -4.98 -2.52
N LEU A 240 11.13 -4.34 -2.32
CA LEU A 240 10.61 -3.35 -3.26
C LEU A 240 11.30 -2.02 -3.04
N THR A 241 11.66 -1.37 -4.14
CA THR A 241 12.30 -0.05 -4.17
C THR A 241 11.55 0.87 -5.12
N TRP A 242 11.69 2.16 -4.92
CA TRP A 242 11.13 3.21 -5.76
C TRP A 242 12.27 4.12 -6.22
N ASP A 243 12.52 4.16 -7.53
CA ASP A 243 13.68 4.86 -8.13
C ASP A 243 15.01 4.54 -7.44
N GLY A 244 15.22 3.26 -7.13
CA GLY A 244 16.42 2.77 -6.46
C GLY A 244 16.52 3.11 -4.97
N CYS A 245 15.49 3.72 -4.39
CA CYS A 245 15.42 4.05 -2.97
C CYS A 245 14.46 3.11 -2.22
N ASP A 246 14.67 2.96 -0.92
CA ASP A 246 13.77 2.21 -0.05
C ASP A 246 12.40 2.88 0.00
N ILE A 247 11.35 2.09 -0.22
CA ILE A 247 9.98 2.54 0.03
C ILE A 247 9.82 2.74 1.55
N PRO A 248 9.27 3.87 2.03
CA PRO A 248 9.00 4.07 3.44
C PRO A 248 8.02 3.02 3.97
N ASN A 249 8.08 2.72 5.26
CA ASN A 249 7.04 1.89 5.86
C ASN A 249 5.75 2.71 6.05
N MET A 250 4.63 2.02 6.22
CA MET A 250 3.32 2.66 6.35
C MET A 250 3.25 3.60 7.56
N ASP A 251 3.92 3.30 8.67
CA ASP A 251 3.92 4.18 9.84
C ASP A 251 4.58 5.54 9.54
N GLN A 252 5.62 5.56 8.69
CA GLN A 252 6.25 6.78 8.22
C GLN A 252 5.36 7.53 7.24
N VAL A 253 4.66 6.82 6.36
CA VAL A 253 3.67 7.42 5.48
C VAL A 253 2.54 8.07 6.27
N ASP A 254 1.98 7.39 7.28
CA ASP A 254 0.93 7.94 8.14
C ASP A 254 1.36 9.26 8.79
N ARG A 255 2.59 9.32 9.32
CA ARG A 255 3.16 10.56 9.86
C ARG A 255 3.33 11.65 8.80
N ASN A 256 3.73 11.29 7.58
CA ASN A 256 3.85 12.24 6.48
C ASN A 256 2.49 12.81 6.07
N LEU A 257 1.44 11.98 6.00
CA LEU A 257 0.08 12.41 5.67
C LEU A 257 -0.46 13.38 6.72
N LEU A 258 -0.28 13.09 8.02
CA LEU A 258 -0.68 14.02 9.09
C LEU A 258 0.10 15.34 9.01
N ARG A 259 1.41 15.29 8.72
CA ARG A 259 2.19 16.52 8.51
C ARG A 259 1.70 17.31 7.29
N PHE A 260 1.32 16.63 6.20
CA PHE A 260 0.78 17.29 5.02
C PHE A 260 -0.61 17.88 5.29
N GLU A 261 -1.40 17.26 6.15
CA GLU A 261 -2.66 17.83 6.66
C GLU A 261 -2.40 19.16 7.37
N ASP A 262 -1.50 19.17 8.35
CA ASP A 262 -1.17 20.39 9.12
C ASP A 262 -0.68 21.52 8.18
N GLN A 263 0.16 21.15 7.20
CA GLN A 263 0.65 22.08 6.18
C GLN A 263 -0.48 22.60 5.27
N TRP A 264 -1.40 21.73 4.86
CA TRP A 264 -2.54 22.11 4.04
C TRP A 264 -3.43 23.11 4.77
N VAL A 265 -3.76 22.87 6.05
CA VAL A 265 -4.55 23.79 6.87
C VAL A 265 -3.82 25.14 7.02
N ALA A 266 -2.53 25.11 7.36
CA ALA A 266 -1.73 26.32 7.53
C ALA A 266 -1.61 27.15 6.22
N SER A 267 -1.61 26.48 5.06
CA SER A 267 -1.43 27.14 3.76
C SER A 267 -2.58 28.09 3.38
N TRP A 268 -3.76 27.95 4.00
CA TRP A 268 -4.90 28.84 3.73
C TRP A 268 -4.79 30.22 4.42
N GLY A 269 -3.74 30.44 5.20
CA GLY A 269 -3.38 31.74 5.75
C GLY A 269 -4.24 32.20 6.93
N ALA A 270 -3.84 33.30 7.56
CA ALA A 270 -4.42 33.78 8.81
C ALA A 270 -5.92 34.12 8.72
N LYS A 271 -6.41 34.53 7.54
CA LYS A 271 -7.82 34.88 7.32
C LYS A 271 -8.78 33.68 7.46
N LEU A 272 -8.26 32.47 7.25
CA LEU A 272 -9.03 31.21 7.31
C LEU A 272 -8.58 30.32 8.47
N ALA A 273 -7.67 30.79 9.33
CA ALA A 273 -7.07 29.98 10.40
C ALA A 273 -8.08 29.54 11.48
N ASP A 274 -9.11 30.35 11.74
CA ASP A 274 -10.14 30.05 12.73
C ASP A 274 -11.32 29.25 12.14
N VAL A 275 -11.32 28.98 10.83
CA VAL A 275 -12.36 28.18 10.18
C VAL A 275 -12.13 26.71 10.50
N ASP A 276 -13.20 26.02 10.91
CA ASP A 276 -13.15 24.58 11.09
C ASP A 276 -12.66 23.88 9.81
N LYS A 277 -11.71 22.96 9.95
CA LYS A 277 -11.02 22.38 8.81
C LYS A 277 -11.95 21.59 7.88
N ASP A 278 -12.98 20.93 8.40
CA ASP A 278 -13.95 20.20 7.59
C ASP A 278 -14.81 21.17 6.76
N VAL A 279 -15.23 22.28 7.38
CA VAL A 279 -15.96 23.36 6.70
C VAL A 279 -15.08 24.04 5.62
N LEU A 280 -13.80 24.25 5.92
CA LEU A 280 -12.83 24.78 4.97
C LEU A 280 -12.70 23.84 3.77
N LEU A 281 -12.52 22.53 4.01
CA LEU A 281 -12.40 21.54 2.94
C LEU A 281 -13.68 21.47 2.08
N ASP A 282 -14.88 21.56 2.68
CA ASP A 282 -16.14 21.66 1.93
C ASP A 282 -16.14 22.85 0.96
N ALA A 283 -15.73 24.03 1.44
CA ALA A 283 -15.68 25.24 0.62
C ALA A 283 -14.60 25.15 -0.48
N VAL A 284 -13.47 24.52 -0.19
CA VAL A 284 -12.40 24.27 -1.17
C VAL A 284 -12.88 23.32 -2.27
N GLU A 285 -13.49 22.19 -1.91
CA GLU A 285 -13.98 21.21 -2.90
C GLU A 285 -15.10 21.80 -3.79
N LYS A 286 -15.97 22.66 -3.24
CA LYS A 286 -16.96 23.42 -4.03
C LYS A 286 -16.31 24.43 -4.97
N SER A 287 -15.26 25.11 -4.49
CA SER A 287 -14.56 26.15 -5.25
C SER A 287 -13.62 25.59 -6.32
N PHE A 288 -13.07 24.39 -6.10
CA PHE A 288 -12.06 23.76 -6.94
C PHE A 288 -12.34 22.26 -7.11
N PRO A 289 -13.36 21.90 -7.91
CA PRO A 289 -13.78 20.50 -8.07
C PRO A 289 -12.71 19.61 -8.73
N ASP A 290 -11.83 20.21 -9.55
CA ASP A 290 -10.81 19.49 -10.31
C ASP A 290 -9.51 19.23 -9.51
N GLY A 291 -9.35 19.83 -8.33
CA GLY A 291 -8.15 19.66 -7.51
C GLY A 291 -7.84 20.87 -6.63
N HIS A 292 -7.13 20.64 -5.52
CA HIS A 292 -6.80 21.70 -4.57
C HIS A 292 -5.69 22.58 -5.14
N PRO A 293 -5.74 23.91 -4.94
CA PRO A 293 -4.65 24.78 -5.35
C PRO A 293 -3.39 24.46 -4.54
N GLU A 294 -2.26 24.33 -5.23
CA GLU A 294 -0.97 24.18 -4.57
C GLU A 294 -0.53 25.53 -3.95
N PRO A 295 0.08 25.52 -2.76
CA PRO A 295 0.65 26.71 -2.16
C PRO A 295 1.80 27.30 -3.00
N GLY A 296 2.00 28.61 -2.91
CA GLY A 296 3.14 29.29 -3.50
C GLY A 296 4.47 28.94 -2.82
N PRO A 297 5.59 29.55 -3.26
CA PRO A 297 6.92 29.33 -2.68
C PRO A 297 7.02 29.69 -1.18
N ASP A 298 6.15 30.57 -0.71
CA ASP A 298 5.98 30.97 0.68
C ASP A 298 5.19 29.94 1.52
N GLY A 299 4.69 28.87 0.88
CA GLY A 299 3.87 27.86 1.52
C GLY A 299 2.42 28.28 1.73
N ILE A 300 1.99 29.41 1.12
CA ILE A 300 0.65 29.97 1.28
C ILE A 300 -0.11 29.92 -0.05
N VAL A 301 -1.38 29.55 0.02
CA VAL A 301 -2.30 29.57 -1.13
C VAL A 301 -2.53 31.03 -1.54
N SER A 302 -2.54 31.32 -2.85
CA SER A 302 -2.67 32.70 -3.35
C SER A 302 -3.89 33.45 -2.78
N GLU A 303 -3.76 34.77 -2.60
CA GLU A 303 -4.87 35.61 -2.09
C GLU A 303 -6.13 35.50 -2.95
N LEU A 304 -5.98 35.32 -4.26
CA LEU A 304 -7.09 35.10 -5.19
C LEU A 304 -7.89 33.84 -4.81
N HIS A 305 -7.19 32.73 -4.56
CA HIS A 305 -7.81 31.47 -4.18
C HIS A 305 -8.41 31.53 -2.77
N GLN A 306 -7.72 32.16 -1.81
CA GLN A 306 -8.26 32.39 -0.47
C GLN A 306 -9.56 33.21 -0.52
N THR A 307 -9.59 34.29 -1.31
CA THR A 307 -10.77 35.16 -1.46
C THR A 307 -11.94 34.40 -2.07
N LYS A 308 -11.67 33.53 -3.06
CA LYS A 308 -12.70 32.67 -3.66
C LYS A 308 -13.35 31.74 -2.62
N VAL A 309 -12.53 31.11 -1.77
CA VAL A 309 -13.02 30.22 -0.70
C VAL A 309 -13.77 30.99 0.38
N LEU A 310 -13.25 32.16 0.79
CA LEU A 310 -13.94 33.05 1.73
C LEU A 310 -15.34 33.45 1.24
N HIS A 311 -15.46 33.80 -0.05
CA HIS A 311 -16.75 34.11 -0.65
C HIS A 311 -17.69 32.89 -0.66
N GLU A 312 -17.18 31.69 -0.87
CA GLU A 312 -17.98 30.46 -0.78
C GLU A 312 -18.49 30.20 0.64
N LEU A 313 -17.65 30.46 1.66
CA LEU A 313 -18.03 30.33 3.07
C LEU A 313 -19.13 31.30 3.48
N GLN A 314 -19.19 32.50 2.88
CA GLN A 314 -20.19 33.53 3.18
C GLN A 314 -21.58 33.28 2.57
N LYS A 315 -21.73 32.27 1.70
CA LYS A 315 -23.04 31.89 1.13
C LYS A 315 -23.92 31.10 2.08
N HIS A 316 -23.40 30.72 3.24
CA HIS A 316 -24.06 29.96 4.29
C HIS A 316 -24.03 30.74 5.61
#